data_AF-R9NAQ4-F1
#
_entry.id   AF-R9NAQ4-F1
#
_cell.length_a   1.000
_cell.length_b   1.000
_cell.length_c   1.000
_cell.angle_alpha   90.00
_cell.angle_beta   90.00
_cell.angle_gamma   90.00
#
_symmetry.space_group_name_H-M   'P 1'
#
loop_
_entity.id
_entity.type
_entity.pdbx_description
1 polymer ?
#
loop_
_entity_poly.entity_id
_entity_poly.type
_entity_poly.pdbx_seq_one_letter_code
_entity_poly.pdbx_strand_id
1 'polypeptide(L)'
;MALHRPYIRASVREEVEKRAEKNEKGQFLDANTGKPIEGKYDLGHKAGHEHWREAEKAEAEGLDQEEFNERMNNPDYYQIEDPHENRSHAHEMQDEDNLSQEESSETEENGQEM
;
A
#
# COMPACT_ATOMS: atom_id res chain seq x y z
N MET A 1 -16.64 4.00 -8.84
CA MET A 1 -15.23 3.92 -9.28
C MET A 1 -14.47 3.53 -8.05
N ALA A 2 -13.77 2.38 -8.07
CA ALA A 2 -13.00 1.97 -6.91
C ALA A 2 -11.87 2.97 -6.66
N LEU A 3 -11.71 3.41 -5.42
CA LEU A 3 -10.64 4.33 -5.03
C LEU A 3 -9.30 3.62 -5.11
N HIS A 4 -8.34 4.22 -5.81
CA HIS A 4 -7.02 3.65 -6.00
C HIS A 4 -6.06 4.03 -4.88
N ARG A 5 -5.02 3.22 -4.68
CA ARG A 5 -3.98 3.47 -3.67
C ARG A 5 -3.19 4.76 -3.98
N PRO A 6 -3.24 5.77 -3.09
CA PRO A 6 -2.48 7.00 -3.27
C PRO A 6 -0.98 6.81 -3.05
N TYR A 7 -0.21 7.70 -3.67
CA TYR A 7 1.18 7.90 -3.30
C TYR A 7 1.28 8.62 -1.96
N ILE A 8 2.09 8.07 -1.05
CA ILE A 8 2.35 8.68 0.27
C ILE A 8 3.41 9.76 0.14
N ARG A 9 3.06 10.99 0.52
CA ARG A 9 3.93 12.16 0.44
C ARG A 9 5.16 11.97 1.34
N ALA A 10 6.28 12.53 0.91
CA ALA A 10 7.53 12.49 1.68
C ALA A 10 7.36 13.09 3.09
N SER A 11 6.55 14.14 3.24
CA SER A 11 6.25 14.76 4.54
C SER A 11 5.60 13.80 5.53
N VAL A 12 4.73 12.91 5.05
CA VAL A 12 4.06 11.88 5.86
C VAL A 12 5.08 10.85 6.33
N ARG A 13 5.97 10.43 5.43
CA ARG A 13 7.08 9.53 5.78
C ARG A 13 7.98 10.15 6.85
N GLU A 14 8.39 11.40 6.68
CA GLU A 14 9.24 12.11 7.65
C GLU A 14 8.56 12.24 9.04
N GLU A 15 7.26 12.51 9.07
CA GLU A 15 6.48 12.52 10.31
C GLU A 15 6.48 11.15 11.00
N VAL A 16 6.28 10.07 10.23
CA VAL A 16 6.31 8.70 10.76
C VAL A 16 7.71 8.33 11.27
N GLU A 17 8.75 8.71 10.54
CA GLU A 17 10.16 8.52 10.94
C GLU A 17 10.54 9.30 12.20
N LYS A 18 9.97 10.48 12.41
CA LYS A 18 10.18 11.26 13.63
C LYS A 18 9.52 10.62 14.85
N ARG A 19 8.38 9.95 14.64
CA ARG A 19 7.62 9.27 15.69
C ARG A 19 8.15 7.87 15.99
N ALA A 20 8.84 7.26 15.03
CA ALA A 20 9.41 5.93 15.18
C ALA A 20 10.56 5.91 16.18
N GLU A 21 10.58 4.87 17.03
CA GLU A 21 11.65 4.65 17.97
C GLU A 21 12.93 4.18 17.25
N LYS A 22 14.07 4.63 17.77
CA LYS A 22 15.39 4.26 17.25
C LYS A 22 16.25 3.73 18.39
N ASN A 23 17.06 2.71 18.09
CA ASN A 23 18.04 2.22 19.05
C ASN A 23 19.27 3.16 19.14
N GLU A 24 20.20 2.85 20.04
CA GLU A 24 21.44 3.60 20.25
C GLU A 24 22.35 3.66 19.00
N LYS A 25 22.15 2.75 18.04
CA LYS A 25 22.87 2.73 16.76
C LYS A 25 22.18 3.57 15.67
N GLY A 26 21.04 4.20 15.98
CA GLY A 26 20.24 4.97 15.03
C GLY A 26 19.38 4.11 14.09
N GLN A 27 19.23 2.82 14.35
CA GLN A 27 18.36 1.93 13.58
C GLN A 27 16.92 2.07 14.05
N PHE A 28 15.97 2.14 13.12
CA PHE A 28 14.54 2.12 13.44
C PHE A 28 14.15 0.81 14.11
N LEU A 29 13.26 0.89 15.10
CA LEU A 29 12.64 -0.27 15.71
C LEU A 29 11.30 -0.54 15.02
N ASP A 30 11.06 -1.80 14.69
CA ASP A 30 9.79 -2.28 14.15
C ASP A 30 8.68 -2.06 15.18
N ALA A 31 7.58 -1.44 14.76
CA ALA A 31 6.50 -1.06 15.67
C ALA A 31 5.74 -2.25 16.28
N ASN A 32 5.74 -3.42 15.63
CA ASN A 32 5.02 -4.60 16.09
C ASN A 32 5.88 -5.47 17.02
N THR A 33 7.16 -5.62 16.68
CA THR A 33 8.09 -6.55 17.33
C THR A 33 9.08 -5.87 18.27
N GLY A 34 9.25 -4.55 18.14
CA GLY A 34 10.26 -3.76 18.86
C GLY A 34 11.70 -4.09 18.47
N LYS A 35 11.91 -4.85 17.39
CA LYS A 35 13.24 -5.29 16.95
C LYS A 35 13.87 -4.23 16.04
N PRO A 36 15.20 -4.06 16.08
CA PRO A 36 15.87 -3.17 15.16
C PRO A 36 15.77 -3.68 13.73
N ILE A 37 15.35 -2.82 12.81
CA ILE A 37 15.30 -3.07 11.38
C ILE A 37 16.69 -2.86 10.81
N GLU A 38 17.23 -3.90 10.18
CA GLU A 38 18.54 -3.86 9.53
C GLU A 38 18.37 -3.62 8.02
N GLY A 39 18.53 -2.36 7.60
CA GLY A 39 18.53 -1.98 6.19
C GLY A 39 17.37 -1.09 5.81
N LYS A 40 16.74 -1.37 4.66
CA LYS A 40 15.62 -0.56 4.15
C LYS A 40 14.36 -0.91 4.93
N TYR A 41 13.75 0.06 5.59
CA TYR A 41 12.46 -0.11 6.25
C TYR A 41 11.31 0.06 5.24
N ASP A 42 10.14 -0.49 5.56
CA ASP A 42 8.90 -0.23 4.83
C ASP A 42 7.91 0.56 5.70
N LEU A 43 6.97 1.23 5.02
CA LEU A 43 5.91 1.99 5.65
C LEU A 43 4.64 1.14 5.68
N GLY A 44 4.40 0.47 6.79
CA GLY A 44 3.23 -0.38 7.03
C GLY A 44 2.00 0.42 7.46
N HIS A 45 0.81 -0.13 7.23
CA HIS A 45 -0.44 0.45 7.75
C HIS A 45 -0.64 0.00 9.21
N LYS A 46 -1.10 0.91 10.07
CA LYS A 46 -1.51 0.55 11.42
C LYS A 46 -2.75 -0.34 11.39
N ALA A 47 -2.85 -1.25 12.37
CA ALA A 47 -4.02 -2.11 12.52
C ALA A 47 -5.33 -1.29 12.53
N GLY A 48 -6.27 -1.64 11.65
CA GLY A 48 -7.55 -0.94 11.50
C GLY A 48 -7.56 0.21 10.49
N HIS A 49 -6.41 0.59 9.94
CA HIS A 49 -6.24 1.58 8.86
C HIS A 49 -5.73 0.91 7.56
N GLU A 50 -6.19 -0.32 7.32
CA GLU A 50 -5.91 -1.05 6.10
C GLU A 50 -6.51 -0.30 4.90
N HIS A 51 -5.81 -0.32 3.75
CA HIS A 51 -6.24 0.41 2.57
C HIS A 51 -7.66 0.06 2.13
N TRP A 52 -8.02 -1.23 2.12
CA TRP A 52 -9.35 -1.69 1.71
C TRP A 52 -10.46 -1.15 2.64
N ARG A 53 -10.22 -1.08 3.96
CA ARG A 53 -11.19 -0.49 4.91
C ARG A 53 -11.36 1.00 4.72
N GLU A 54 -10.25 1.71 4.51
CA GLU A 54 -10.32 3.15 4.29
C GLU A 54 -10.95 3.47 2.93
N ALA A 55 -10.71 2.64 1.90
CA ALA A 55 -11.38 2.73 0.61
C ALA A 55 -12.89 2.48 0.75
N GLU A 56 -13.31 1.41 1.42
CA GLU A 56 -14.74 1.10 1.64
C GLU A 56 -15.45 2.23 2.41
N LYS A 57 -14.81 2.77 3.46
CA LYS A 57 -15.34 3.94 4.18
C LYS A 57 -15.43 5.16 3.29
N ALA A 58 -14.40 5.44 2.50
CA ALA A 58 -14.38 6.60 1.61
C ALA A 58 -15.43 6.49 0.50
N GLU A 59 -15.65 5.29 -0.05
CA GLU A 59 -16.75 5.02 -0.98
C GLU A 59 -18.12 5.19 -0.32
N ALA A 60 -18.29 4.72 0.93
CA ALA A 60 -19.51 4.91 1.70
C ALA A 60 -19.77 6.39 2.08
N GLU A 61 -18.71 7.16 2.31
CA GLU A 61 -18.75 8.60 2.58
C GLU A 61 -18.92 9.43 1.29
N GLY A 62 -18.74 8.83 0.12
CA GLY A 62 -18.86 9.49 -1.17
C GLY A 62 -17.67 10.40 -1.52
N LEU A 63 -16.49 10.12 -0.94
CA LEU A 63 -15.27 10.87 -1.18
C LEU A 63 -14.76 10.67 -2.62
N ASP A 64 -14.27 11.74 -3.23
CA ASP A 64 -13.49 11.64 -4.47
C ASP A 64 -12.07 11.11 -4.22
N GLN A 65 -11.39 10.67 -5.28
CA GLN A 65 -10.00 10.25 -5.23
C GLN A 65 -9.08 11.31 -4.61
N GLU A 66 -9.29 12.61 -4.85
CA GLU A 66 -8.47 13.67 -4.25
C GLU A 66 -8.62 13.71 -2.73
N GLU A 67 -9.85 13.66 -2.23
CA GLU A 67 -10.14 13.65 -0.79
C GLU A 67 -9.63 12.38 -0.12
N PHE A 68 -9.77 11.24 -0.80
CA PHE A 68 -9.20 9.98 -0.34
C PHE A 68 -7.66 10.03 -0.31
N ASN A 69 -7.02 10.69 -1.28
CA ASN A 69 -5.58 10.91 -1.26
C ASN A 69 -5.16 11.75 -0.05
N GLU A 70 -5.90 12.81 0.28
CA GLU A 70 -5.61 13.63 1.46
C GLU A 70 -5.78 12.83 2.75
N ARG A 71 -6.85 12.05 2.87
CA ARG A 71 -7.12 11.18 4.01
C ARG A 71 -6.02 10.14 4.22
N MET A 72 -5.58 9.49 3.15
CA MET A 72 -4.48 8.52 3.19
C MET A 72 -3.10 9.18 3.35
N ASN A 73 -2.98 10.50 3.22
CA ASN A 73 -1.74 11.22 3.55
C ASN A 73 -1.68 11.63 5.03
N ASN A 74 -2.37 10.91 5.92
CA ASN A 74 -2.26 11.09 7.35
C ASN A 74 -1.14 10.20 7.94
N PRO A 75 -0.08 10.78 8.56
CA PRO A 75 0.99 10.00 9.19
C PRO A 75 0.52 9.11 10.34
N ASP A 76 -0.65 9.38 10.93
CA ASP A 76 -1.19 8.54 12.00
C ASP A 76 -1.56 7.13 11.52
N TYR A 77 -1.82 6.94 10.22
CA TYR A 77 -2.22 5.66 9.64
C TYR A 77 -1.03 4.73 9.35
N TYR A 78 0.19 5.23 9.50
CA TYR A 78 1.39 4.51 9.13
C TYR A 78 2.33 4.28 10.30
N GLN A 79 3.11 3.21 10.21
CA GLN A 79 4.19 2.90 11.13
C GLN A 79 5.38 2.28 10.37
N ILE A 80 6.57 2.35 10.97
CA ILE A 80 7.76 1.72 10.39
C ILE A 80 7.75 0.24 10.75
N GLU A 81 7.87 -0.59 9.70
CA GLU A 81 7.86 -2.04 9.83
C GLU A 81 8.96 -2.67 8.98
N ASP A 82 9.36 -3.89 9.35
CA ASP A 82 10.29 -4.67 8.55
C ASP A 82 9.64 -5.13 7.22
N PRO A 83 10.32 -4.92 6.07
CA PRO A 83 9.83 -5.32 4.75
C PRO A 83 9.40 -6.78 4.64
N HIS A 84 10.04 -7.67 5.40
CA HIS A 84 9.81 -9.09 5.30
C HIS A 84 8.45 -9.49 5.88
N GLU A 85 7.96 -8.81 6.92
CA GLU A 85 6.61 -9.02 7.45
C GLU A 85 5.55 -8.30 6.61
N ASN A 86 5.81 -7.05 6.21
CA ASN A 86 4.87 -6.23 5.44
C ASN A 86 4.63 -6.75 4.01
N ARG A 87 5.64 -7.35 3.35
CA ARG A 87 5.51 -7.88 1.97
C ARG A 87 5.04 -9.33 1.90
N SER A 88 4.93 -10.03 3.02
CA SER A 88 4.55 -11.44 3.00
C SER A 88 3.06 -11.65 2.73
N HIS A 89 2.23 -10.59 2.74
CA HIS A 89 0.76 -10.70 2.70
C HIS A 89 0.22 -11.75 3.70
N ALA A 90 0.97 -12.10 4.75
CA ALA A 90 0.60 -13.19 5.65
C ALA A 90 -0.64 -12.84 6.48
N HIS A 91 -0.97 -11.54 6.54
CA HIS A 91 -2.11 -10.98 7.26
C HIS A 91 -3.11 -10.26 6.34
N GLU A 92 -2.84 -10.16 5.04
CA GLU A 92 -3.80 -9.67 4.05
C GLU A 92 -4.35 -10.91 3.33
N MET A 93 -5.62 -11.22 3.57
CA MET A 93 -6.30 -12.27 2.81
C MET A 93 -6.09 -11.98 1.32
N GLN A 94 -5.70 -13.02 0.58
CA GLN A 94 -5.49 -12.96 -0.85
C GLN A 94 -6.76 -12.47 -1.54
N ASP A 95 -6.79 -11.21 -1.97
CA ASP A 95 -7.67 -10.79 -3.05
C ASP A 95 -7.05 -11.32 -4.36
N GLU A 96 -7.40 -12.56 -4.68
CA GLU A 96 -7.37 -13.08 -6.05
C GLU A 96 -8.40 -12.30 -6.89
N ASP A 97 -8.11 -11.07 -7.32
CA ASP A 97 -8.81 -10.50 -8.48
C ASP A 97 -8.02 -9.34 -9.11
N ASN A 98 -7.29 -9.61 -10.20
CA ASN A 98 -7.60 -9.06 -11.52
C ASN A 98 -6.52 -9.46 -12.53
N LEU A 99 -6.59 -10.72 -12.98
CA LEU A 99 -5.82 -11.23 -14.12
C LEU A 99 -6.73 -11.28 -15.35
N SER A 100 -7.19 -10.13 -15.86
CA SER A 100 -7.83 -10.08 -17.19
C SER A 100 -8.05 -8.65 -17.65
N GLN A 101 -7.36 -8.24 -18.71
CA GLN A 101 -7.98 -7.68 -19.92
C GLN A 101 -6.95 -7.66 -21.06
N GLU A 102 -7.05 -8.65 -21.97
CA GLU A 102 -7.46 -8.47 -23.39
C GLU A 102 -6.26 -8.12 -24.28
N GLU A 103 -5.57 -9.03 -24.99
CA GLU A 103 -6.03 -9.97 -26.03
C GLU A 103 -7.14 -9.38 -26.91
N SER A 104 -6.79 -8.37 -27.72
CA SER A 104 -7.58 -7.97 -28.87
C SER A 104 -6.72 -7.33 -29.97
N SER A 105 -6.22 -8.16 -30.89
CA SER A 105 -6.20 -7.79 -32.32
C SER A 105 -6.04 -9.05 -33.17
N GLU A 106 -7.13 -9.82 -33.26
CA GLU A 106 -7.42 -10.55 -34.49
C GLU A 106 -7.66 -9.53 -35.61
N THR A 107 -6.86 -9.58 -36.66
CA THR A 107 -7.33 -9.26 -38.01
C THR A 107 -6.93 -10.42 -38.92
N GLU A 108 -7.90 -11.30 -39.11
CA GLU A 108 -8.34 -11.87 -40.39
C GLU A 108 -7.27 -12.36 -41.38
N GLU A 109 -7.22 -13.70 -41.47
CA GLU A 109 -7.45 -14.46 -42.71
C GLU A 109 -6.92 -13.86 -44.02
N ASN A 110 -5.79 -14.40 -44.49
CA ASN A 110 -5.71 -14.83 -45.88
C ASN A 110 -4.72 -15.99 -46.04
N GLY A 111 -5.26 -17.21 -45.96
CA GLY A 111 -4.64 -18.38 -46.55
C GLY A 111 -5.38 -18.71 -47.84
N GLN A 112 -4.74 -18.55 -49.00
CA GLN A 112 -5.01 -19.44 -50.13
C GLN A 112 -3.79 -19.56 -51.03
N GLU A 113 -3.27 -20.79 -51.09
CA GLU A 113 -2.31 -21.30 -52.05
C GLU A 113 -2.77 -21.09 -53.50
N MET A 114 -1.86 -20.63 -54.37
CA MET A 114 -1.38 -21.35 -55.56
C MET A 114 -0.17 -20.64 -56.17
#